data_AF-A0A2E4SAF9-F1
#
_entry.id   AF-A0A2E4SAF9-F1
#
_cell.length_a   1.000
_cell.length_b   1.000
_cell.length_c   1.000
_cell.angle_alpha   90.00
_cell.angle_beta   90.00
_cell.angle_gamma   90.00
#
_symmetry.space_group_name_H-M   'P 1'
#
loop_
_entity.id
_entity.type
_entity.pdbx_description
1 polymer ?
#
loop_
_entity_poly.entity_id
_entity_poly.type
_entity_poly.pdbx_seq_one_letter_code
_entity_poly.pdbx_strand_id
1 'polypeptide(L)' 'MAGIRTYVEEIVNELSNKVSWPTWEELQTSSVIVLVTSIILALIIWLMDYAFGIWSVPEGEWGWKGILGFIYELLQSIF' A
#
# COMPACT_ATOMS: atom_id res chain seq x y z
N MET A 1 13.71 38.77 21.68
CA MET A 1 13.11 37.90 20.65
C MET A 1 13.78 38.01 19.27
N ALA A 2 14.97 38.62 19.15
CA ALA A 2 15.69 38.71 17.87
C ALA A 2 16.44 37.42 17.48
N GLY A 3 16.82 36.57 18.46
CA GLY A 3 17.63 35.38 18.19
C GLY A 3 16.93 34.29 17.37
N ILE A 4 15.66 33.98 17.64
CA ILE A 4 14.97 32.84 17.00
C ILE A 4 14.78 33.07 15.50
N ARG A 5 14.51 34.31 15.09
CA ARG A 5 14.35 34.65 13.68
C ARG A 5 15.64 34.45 12.90
N THR A 6 16.76 34.95 13.43
CA THR A 6 18.09 34.80 12.82
C THR A 6 18.51 33.33 12.76
N TYR A 7 18.24 32.55 13.82
CA TYR A 7 18.51 31.11 13.84
C TYR A 7 17.73 30.33 12.78
N VAL A 8 16.44 30.63 12.56
CA VAL A 8 15.65 29.98 11.50
C VAL A 8 16.17 30.37 10.11
N GLU A 9 16.57 31.63 9.92
CA GLU A 9 17.16 32.10 8.67
C GLU A 9 18.52 31.41 8.39
N GLU A 10 19.34 31.16 9.41
CA GLU A 10 20.58 30.39 9.30
C GLU A 10 20.33 28.91 8.98
N ILE A 11 19.36 28.28 9.65
CA ILE A 11 18.98 26.87 9.41
C ILE A 11 18.45 26.69 7.98
N VAL A 12 17.63 27.60 7.47
CA VAL A 12 17.10 27.53 6.10
C VAL A 12 18.24 27.69 5.08
N ASN A 13 19.18 28.61 5.33
CA ASN A 13 20.34 28.76 4.47
C ASN A 13 21.25 27.52 4.49
N GLU A 14 21.43 26.88 5.64
CA GLU A 14 22.25 25.67 5.79
C GLU A 14 21.59 24.45 5.13
N LEU A 15 20.30 24.22 5.40
CA LEU A 15 19.55 23.11 4.80
C LEU A 15 19.40 23.26 3.29
N SER A 16 19.36 24.47 2.75
CA SER A 16 19.24 24.71 1.31
C SER A 16 20.59 24.63 0.57
N ASN A 17 21.65 25.22 1.13
CA ASN A 17 22.93 25.35 0.42
C ASN A 17 23.98 24.27 0.78
N LYS A 18 23.82 23.58 1.91
CA LYS A 18 24.81 22.60 2.40
C LYS A 18 24.32 21.16 2.32
N VAL A 19 23.09 20.94 1.87
CA VAL A 19 22.51 19.61 1.68
C VAL A 19 22.24 19.41 0.20
N SER A 20 22.71 18.28 -0.32
CA SER A 20 22.41 17.83 -1.67
C SER A 20 20.98 17.31 -1.71
N TRP A 21 20.02 18.22 -1.92
CA TRP A 21 18.65 17.82 -2.26
C TRP A 21 18.68 17.09 -3.62
N PRO A 22 17.96 15.97 -3.74
CA PRO A 22 17.77 15.33 -5.03
C PRO A 22 17.12 16.30 -6.00
N THR A 23 17.44 16.17 -7.28
CA THR A 23 16.83 17.00 -8.31
C THR A 23 15.34 16.68 -8.42
N TRP A 24 14.54 17.64 -8.90
CA TRP A 24 13.09 17.44 -9.06
C TRP A 24 12.74 16.24 -9.94
N GLU A 25 13.56 15.95 -10.94
CA GLU A 25 13.41 14.79 -11.83
C GLU A 25 13.64 13.46 -11.09
N GLU A 26 14.64 13.40 -10.20
CA GLU A 26 14.90 12.21 -9.37
C GLU A 26 13.80 11.96 -8.34
N LEU A 27 13.25 13.02 -7.75
CA LEU A 27 12.10 12.96 -6.84
C LEU A 27 10.85 12.44 -7.55
N GLN A 28 10.58 12.95 -8.76
CA GLN A 28 9.46 12.49 -9.57
C GLN A 28 9.62 11.03 -9.97
N THR A 29 10.83 10.64 -10.40
CA THR A 29 11.14 9.26 -10.76
C THR A 29 10.90 8.30 -9.59
N SER A 30 11.39 8.66 -8.40
CA SER A 30 11.20 7.87 -7.19
C SER A 30 9.71 7.75 -6.81
N SER A 31 8.95 8.84 -6.98
CA SER A 31 7.51 8.87 -6.68
C SER A 31 6.69 8.01 -7.65
N VAL A 32 7.07 8.00 -8.94
CA VAL A 32 6.43 7.16 -9.96
C VAL A 32 6.64 5.68 -9.66
N ILE A 33 7.85 5.29 -9.23
CA ILE A 33 8.15 3.91 -8.83
C ILE A 33 7.25 3.46 -7.68
N VAL A 34 7.08 4.32 -6.65
CA VAL A 34 6.20 4.03 -5.51
C VAL A 34 4.73 3.94 -5.94
N LEU A 35 4.28 4.82 -6.84
CA LEU A 35 2.91 4.79 -7.36
C LEU A 35 2.62 3.49 -8.14
N VAL A 36 3.55 3.03 -8.97
CA VAL A 36 3.40 1.75 -9.68
C VAL A 36 3.39 0.58 -8.70
N THR A 37 4.26 0.64 -7.69
CA THR A 37 4.36 -0.40 -6.66
C THR A 37 3.08 -0.52 -5.84
N SER A 38 2.45 0.60 -5.47
CA SER A 38 1.19 0.59 -4.71
C SER A 38 0.03 -0.01 -5.49
N ILE A 39 -0.02 0.21 -6.81
CA ILE A 39 -1.02 -0.41 -7.70
C ILE A 39 -0.82 -1.93 -7.73
N ILE A 40 0.41 -2.40 -7.86
CA ILE A 40 0.72 -3.84 -7.86
C ILE A 40 0.33 -4.48 -6.51
N LEU A 41 0.67 -3.82 -5.40
CA LEU A 41 0.29 -4.29 -4.06
C LEU A 41 -1.23 -4.34 -3.88
N ALA A 42 -1.96 -3.32 -4.34
CA ALA A 42 -3.42 -3.31 -4.30
C ALA A 42 -4.02 -4.49 -5.10
N LEU A 43 -3.45 -4.81 -6.26
CA LEU A 43 -3.86 -5.96 -7.07
C LEU A 43 -3.61 -7.30 -6.36
N ILE A 44 -2.48 -7.43 -5.68
CA ILE A 44 -2.14 -8.64 -4.91
C ILE A 44 -3.08 -8.81 -3.73
N ILE A 45 -3.35 -7.74 -2.96
CA ILE A 45 -4.30 -7.78 -1.85
C ILE A 45 -5.69 -8.14 -2.37
N TRP A 46 -6.13 -7.53 -3.47
CA TRP A 46 -7.41 -7.87 -4.10
C TRP A 46 -7.48 -9.35 -4.51
N LEU A 47 -6.40 -9.92 -5.05
CA LEU A 47 -6.35 -11.34 -5.39
C LEU A 47 -6.41 -12.23 -4.14
N MET A 48 -5.69 -11.87 -3.07
CA MET A 48 -5.75 -12.58 -1.80
C MET A 48 -7.14 -12.51 -1.17
N ASP A 49 -7.77 -11.33 -1.17
CA ASP A 49 -9.14 -11.13 -0.69
C ASP A 49 -10.16 -11.87 -1.58
N TYR A 50 -9.92 -11.99 -2.88
CA TYR A 50 -10.75 -12.80 -3.77
C TYR A 50 -10.61 -14.30 -3.52
N ALA A 51 -9.38 -14.78 -3.28
CA ALA A 51 -9.09 -16.20 -3.05
C ALA A 51 -9.55 -16.67 -1.66
N PHE A 52 -9.30 -15.87 -0.63
CA PHE A 52 -9.55 -16.21 0.78
C PHE A 52 -10.80 -15.54 1.36
N GLY A 53 -11.28 -14.45 0.77
CA GLY A 53 -12.48 -13.77 1.24
C GLY A 53 -13.71 -14.66 1.12
N ILE A 54 -14.48 -14.70 2.19
CA ILE A 54 -15.81 -15.33 2.20
C ILE A 54 -16.70 -14.50 1.28
N TRP A 55 -16.80 -14.94 0.03
CA TRP A 55 -17.90 -14.54 -0.82
C TRP A 55 -19.14 -15.25 -0.29
N SER A 56 -20.09 -14.47 0.24
CA SER A 56 -21.40 -14.98 0.66
C SER A 56 -22.21 -15.36 -0.58
N VAL A 57 -21.81 -16.45 -1.23
CA VAL A 57 -22.55 -17.05 -2.35
C VAL A 57 -23.80 -17.70 -1.75
N PRO A 58 -25.02 -17.25 -2.10
CA PRO A 58 -26.25 -17.88 -1.67
C PRO A 58 -26.29 -19.34 -2.16
N GLU A 59 -26.79 -20.25 -1.32
CA GLU A 59 -26.85 -21.68 -1.66
C GLU A 59 -27.64 -21.90 -2.96
N GLY A 60 -26.96 -22.44 -3.99
CA GLY A 60 -27.55 -22.75 -5.30
C GLY A 60 -27.01 -21.92 -6.47
N GLU A 61 -26.21 -20.89 -6.23
CA GLU A 61 -25.56 -20.13 -7.30
C GLU A 61 -24.13 -20.57 -7.59
N TRP A 62 -23.75 -20.54 -8.87
CA TRP A 62 -22.40 -20.88 -9.34
C TRP A 62 -21.43 -19.73 -9.04
N GLY A 63 -20.96 -19.65 -7.79
CA GLY A 63 -19.95 -18.69 -7.34
C GLY A 63 -18.82 -19.36 -6.54
N TRP A 64 -17.62 -18.77 -6.58
CA TRP A 64 -16.47 -19.22 -5.79
C TRP A 64 -16.70 -18.90 -4.31
N LYS A 65 -16.89 -19.94 -3.47
CA LYS A 65 -17.09 -19.80 -2.01
C LYS A 65 -15.81 -19.44 -1.22
N GLY A 66 -14.69 -19.17 -1.90
CA GLY A 66 -13.39 -18.98 -1.24
C GLY A 66 -12.73 -20.31 -0.84
N ILE A 67 -11.42 -20.30 -0.63
CA ILE A 67 -10.66 -21.45 -0.09
C ILE A 67 -11.25 -21.92 1.26
N LEU A 68 -11.74 -20.99 2.08
CA LEU A 68 -12.37 -21.29 3.36
C LEU A 68 -13.69 -22.06 3.20
N GLY A 69 -14.51 -21.72 2.19
CA GLY A 69 -15.75 -22.46 1.89
C GLY A 69 -15.48 -23.93 1.54
N PHE A 70 -14.44 -24.19 0.73
CA PHE A 70 -14.01 -25.56 0.43
C PHE A 70 -13.53 -26.31 1.68
N ILE A 71 -12.80 -25.64 2.58
CA ILE A 71 -12.34 -26.26 3.84
C ILE A 71 -13.53 -26.60 4.75
N TYR A 72 -14.53 -25.71 4.84
CA TYR A 72 -15.75 -25.99 5.61
C TYR A 72 -16.55 -27.16 5.04
N GLU A 73 -16.76 -27.20 3.71
CA GLU A 73 -17.47 -28.32 3.05
C GLU A 73 -16.72 -29.65 3.22
N LEU A 74 -15.39 -29.65 3.11
CA LEU A 74 -14.56 -30.85 3.29
C LEU A 74 -14.65 -31.36 4.74
N LEU A 75 -14.58 -30.47 5.73
CA LEU A 75 -14.64 -30.83 7.13
C LEU A 75 -16.03 -31.38 7.50
N GLN A 76 -17.10 -30.78 6.97
CA GLN A 76 -18.48 -31.24 7.14
C GLN A 76 -18.77 -32.56 6.38
N SER A 77 -17.96 -32.90 5.37
CA SER A 77 -18.05 -34.22 4.71
C SER A 77 -17.32 -35.32 5.48
N ILE A 78 -16.36 -34.97 6.35
CA ILE A 78 -15.55 -35.93 7.12
C ILE A 78 -16.18 -36.23 8.50
N PHE A 79 -16.83 -35.24 9.11
CA PHE A 79 -17.55 -35.37 10.39
C PHE A 79 -19.07 -35.40 10.17
#